data_AF-A0A836RQA1-F1
#
_entry.id   AF-A0A836RQA1-F1
#
_cell.length_a   1.000
_cell.length_b   1.000
_cell.length_c   1.000
_cell.angle_alpha   90.00
_cell.angle_beta   90.00
_cell.angle_gamma   90.00
#
_symmetry.space_group_name_H-M   'P 1'
#
loop_
_entity.id
_entity.type
_entity.pdbx_description
1 polymer ?
#
loop_
_entity_poly.entity_id
_entity_poly.type
_entity_poly.pdbx_seq_one_letter_code
_entity_poly.pdbx_strand_id
1 'polypeptide(L)'
;MPKKIGSQLELFDCLSCDICLPVCPNAANFHFRIKRESARPYRYRWENTQWMPLAENASFQLKKEWQIGNIAEFCNDCGNCDTFCPEDGGPYLRKPRFFIYRSTFDNSASLDGFHFVNRNVLLARIKNKAYRLERSSNDSSWIWHTPVYDLLLNNDGCPLPGGNDSLIAHKEIDIKIFFIMKTIMTMFEVPYIYPQSLLLSV
;
A
#
# COMPACT_ATOMS: atom_id res chain seq x y z
N MET A 1 -21.23 16.42 13.51
CA MET A 1 -20.10 15.51 13.23
C MET A 1 -20.30 14.23 14.04
N PRO A 2 -19.88 13.05 13.55
CA PRO A 2 -19.96 11.80 14.31
C PRO A 2 -19.13 11.84 15.60
N LYS A 3 -19.50 11.03 16.60
CA LYS A 3 -18.70 10.86 17.82
C LYS A 3 -17.45 10.02 17.50
N LYS A 4 -16.27 10.47 17.97
CA LYS A 4 -15.02 9.68 17.88
C LYS A 4 -15.13 8.41 18.73
N ILE A 5 -14.63 7.29 18.21
CA ILE A 5 -14.73 5.98 18.87
C ILE A 5 -13.45 5.54 19.58
N GLY A 6 -12.39 6.34 19.54
CA GLY A 6 -11.12 6.08 20.22
C GLY A 6 -10.23 5.04 19.54
N SER A 7 -10.42 4.79 18.23
CA SER A 7 -9.50 4.00 17.40
C SER A 7 -8.70 4.89 16.46
N GLN A 8 -7.44 4.54 16.21
CA GLN A 8 -6.60 5.23 15.24
C GLN A 8 -6.95 4.79 13.82
N LEU A 9 -7.08 5.75 12.91
CA LEU A 9 -7.30 5.46 11.49
C LEU A 9 -6.00 4.91 10.88
N GLU A 10 -6.00 3.64 10.50
CA GLU A 10 -4.84 2.99 9.86
C GLU A 10 -4.89 3.10 8.33
N LEU A 11 -3.79 2.70 7.68
CA LEU A 11 -3.68 2.69 6.20
C LEU A 11 -4.80 1.87 5.56
N PHE A 12 -4.99 0.65 6.02
CA PHE A 12 -6.10 -0.24 5.63
C PHE A 12 -7.02 -0.49 6.82
N ASP A 13 -8.17 -1.12 6.56
CA ASP A 13 -9.10 -1.65 7.57
C ASP A 13 -9.73 -0.59 8.51
N CYS A 14 -10.02 0.60 7.99
CA CYS A 14 -10.90 1.56 8.70
C CYS A 14 -12.29 0.97 8.93
N LEU A 15 -13.17 1.68 9.65
CA LEU A 15 -14.57 1.27 9.83
C LEU A 15 -15.30 0.95 8.51
N SER A 16 -14.87 1.54 7.38
CA SER A 16 -15.52 1.40 6.07
C SER A 16 -16.95 1.94 6.10
N CYS A 17 -17.15 3.06 6.81
CA CYS A 17 -18.43 3.75 6.96
C CYS A 17 -18.78 4.69 5.78
N ASP A 18 -17.83 4.90 4.86
CA ASP A 18 -17.95 5.75 3.66
C ASP A 18 -18.29 7.23 3.88
N ILE A 19 -18.41 7.71 5.12
CA ILE A 19 -18.71 9.13 5.43
C ILE A 19 -17.73 10.09 4.75
N CYS A 20 -16.46 9.69 4.62
CA CYS A 20 -15.42 10.51 4.00
C CYS A 20 -15.60 10.79 2.50
N LEU A 21 -16.44 10.02 1.81
CA LEU A 21 -16.74 10.20 0.39
C LEU A 21 -17.64 11.43 0.15
N PRO A 22 -18.88 11.49 0.69
CA PRO A 22 -19.78 12.62 0.42
C PRO A 22 -19.36 13.93 1.10
N VAL A 23 -18.57 13.89 2.18
CA VAL A 23 -18.08 15.12 2.85
C VAL A 23 -16.88 15.75 2.15
N CYS A 24 -16.24 15.04 1.21
CA CYS A 24 -15.11 15.54 0.46
C CYS A 24 -15.61 16.47 -0.67
N PRO A 25 -15.32 17.79 -0.60
CA PRO A 25 -15.86 18.74 -1.59
C PRO A 25 -15.30 18.52 -3.00
N ASN A 26 -14.15 17.86 -3.12
CA ASN A 26 -13.46 17.61 -4.39
C ASN A 26 -13.56 16.15 -4.86
N ALA A 27 -14.34 15.31 -4.18
CA ALA A 27 -14.44 13.87 -4.46
C ALA A 27 -13.08 13.15 -4.50
N ALA A 28 -12.11 13.59 -3.67
CA ALA A 28 -10.76 13.03 -3.63
C ALA A 28 -10.70 11.66 -2.94
N ASN A 29 -11.61 11.39 -2.01
CA ASN A 29 -11.69 10.08 -1.37
C ASN A 29 -12.54 9.14 -2.21
N PHE A 30 -12.08 7.90 -2.34
CA PHE A 30 -12.77 6.86 -3.08
C PHE A 30 -12.66 5.55 -2.34
N HIS A 31 -13.54 4.60 -2.67
CA HIS A 31 -13.41 3.24 -2.19
C HIS A 31 -12.79 2.35 -3.26
N PHE A 32 -12.04 1.34 -2.85
CA PHE A 32 -11.58 0.26 -3.71
C PHE A 32 -11.68 -1.06 -2.97
N ARG A 33 -11.69 -2.15 -3.73
CA ARG A 33 -11.81 -3.50 -3.19
C ARG A 33 -10.47 -4.23 -3.25
N ILE A 34 -10.21 -5.01 -2.21
CA ILE A 34 -9.08 -5.93 -2.11
C ILE A 34 -9.57 -7.28 -1.61
N LYS A 35 -8.76 -8.33 -1.80
CA LYS A 35 -8.99 -9.62 -1.13
C LYS A 35 -8.54 -9.50 0.33
N ARG A 36 -9.25 -10.16 1.24
CA ARG A 36 -8.80 -10.35 2.62
C ARG A 36 -7.56 -11.24 2.63
N GLU A 37 -6.67 -10.98 3.57
CA GLU A 37 -5.45 -11.76 3.76
C GLU A 37 -5.35 -12.21 5.21
N SER A 38 -5.06 -13.51 5.41
CA SER A 38 -4.72 -14.05 6.72
C SER A 38 -3.39 -13.46 7.21
N ALA A 39 -3.19 -13.47 8.52
CA ALA A 39 -1.96 -12.96 9.12
C ALA A 39 -0.73 -13.71 8.59
N ARG A 40 0.28 -12.98 8.12
CA ARG A 40 1.55 -13.53 7.60
C ARG A 40 2.74 -12.72 8.09
N PRO A 41 3.90 -13.35 8.35
CA PRO A 41 5.09 -12.64 8.78
C PRO A 41 5.59 -11.66 7.71
N TYR A 42 6.07 -10.50 8.11
CA TYR A 42 6.74 -9.55 7.21
C TYR A 42 8.18 -9.23 7.62
N ARG A 43 8.69 -9.84 8.71
CA ARG A 43 10.09 -9.76 9.09
C ARG A 43 10.73 -11.13 9.03
N TYR A 44 11.92 -11.18 8.45
CA TYR A 44 12.67 -12.40 8.28
C TYR A 44 14.12 -12.19 8.71
N ARG A 45 14.75 -13.25 9.18
CA ARG A 45 16.18 -13.31 9.48
C ARG A 45 16.81 -14.45 8.70
N TRP A 46 18.03 -14.23 8.21
CA TRP A 46 18.78 -15.29 7.55
C TRP A 46 19.41 -16.22 8.60
N GLU A 47 18.96 -17.48 8.62
CA GLU A 47 19.48 -18.52 9.52
C GLU A 47 19.51 -19.86 8.79
N ASN A 48 20.55 -20.68 9.03
CA ASN A 48 20.66 -22.03 8.47
C ASN A 48 20.42 -22.10 6.96
N THR A 49 21.00 -21.17 6.19
CA THR A 49 20.89 -21.07 4.72
C THR A 49 19.50 -20.76 4.16
N GLN A 50 18.57 -20.26 4.99
CA GLN A 50 17.22 -19.88 4.57
C GLN A 50 16.70 -18.66 5.34
N TRP A 51 15.63 -18.03 4.81
CA TRP A 51 14.93 -16.94 5.49
C TRP A 51 13.91 -17.50 6.47
N MET A 52 14.16 -17.30 7.76
CA MET A 52 13.29 -17.72 8.85
C MET A 52 12.38 -16.56 9.27
N PRO A 53 11.06 -16.76 9.40
CA PRO A 53 10.15 -15.71 9.84
C PRO A 53 10.36 -15.39 11.32
N LEU A 54 10.36 -14.11 11.67
CA LEU A 54 10.38 -13.67 13.07
C LEU A 54 8.94 -13.68 13.61
N ALA A 55 8.67 -14.56 14.57
CA ALA A 55 7.31 -14.84 15.06
C ALA A 55 6.67 -13.72 15.90
N GLU A 56 7.47 -12.80 16.46
CA GLU A 56 6.97 -11.75 17.36
C GLU A 56 6.53 -10.48 16.61
N ASN A 57 5.26 -10.10 16.79
CA ASN A 57 4.71 -8.76 16.48
C ASN A 57 4.83 -8.25 15.03
N ALA A 58 5.19 -9.11 14.08
CA ALA A 58 5.42 -8.72 12.69
C ALA A 58 4.49 -9.44 11.71
N SER A 59 3.18 -9.45 11.97
CA SER A 59 2.20 -9.98 11.02
C SER A 59 1.50 -8.88 10.21
N PHE A 60 1.36 -9.11 8.91
CA PHE A 60 0.53 -8.33 8.00
C PHE A 60 -0.79 -9.07 7.82
N GLN A 61 -1.91 -8.38 8.00
CA GLN A 61 -3.26 -8.94 7.89
C GLN A 61 -4.18 -7.90 7.27
N LEU A 62 -5.12 -8.35 6.45
CA LEU A 62 -6.17 -7.53 5.87
C LEU A 62 -7.53 -8.14 6.19
N LYS A 63 -8.29 -7.45 7.04
CA LYS A 63 -9.55 -7.93 7.59
C LYS A 63 -10.75 -7.50 6.74
N LYS A 64 -10.65 -6.38 6.02
CA LYS A 64 -11.77 -5.82 5.26
C LYS A 64 -11.47 -5.81 3.76
N GLU A 65 -12.48 -6.11 2.96
CA GLU A 65 -12.37 -5.99 1.50
C GLU A 65 -12.52 -4.56 1.04
N TRP A 66 -13.34 -3.78 1.75
CA TRP A 66 -13.69 -2.42 1.40
C TRP A 66 -12.70 -1.43 2.02
N GLN A 67 -11.89 -0.82 1.17
CA GLN A 67 -10.83 0.10 1.57
C GLN A 67 -11.10 1.50 1.01
N ILE A 68 -10.52 2.51 1.66
CA ILE A 68 -10.60 3.90 1.23
C ILE A 68 -9.24 4.33 0.73
N GLY A 69 -9.20 5.01 -0.42
CA GLY A 69 -8.04 5.67 -0.99
C GLY A 69 -8.30 7.17 -1.14
N ASN A 70 -7.22 7.92 -1.40
CA ASN A 70 -7.27 9.36 -1.65
C ASN A 70 -6.52 9.69 -2.95
N ILE A 71 -7.11 10.49 -3.83
CA ILE A 71 -6.46 10.98 -5.06
C ILE A 71 -5.77 12.30 -4.74
N ALA A 72 -4.45 12.33 -4.92
CA ALA A 72 -3.62 13.49 -4.61
C ALA A 72 -4.01 14.71 -5.45
N GLU A 73 -4.27 14.54 -6.74
CA GLU A 73 -4.66 15.63 -7.65
C GLU A 73 -5.99 16.29 -7.29
N PHE A 74 -6.88 15.60 -6.57
CA PHE A 74 -8.18 16.14 -6.18
C PHE A 74 -8.16 16.70 -4.75
N CYS A 75 -7.25 16.22 -3.91
CA CYS A 75 -7.19 16.63 -2.51
C CYS A 75 -6.52 18.00 -2.37
N ASN A 76 -7.19 18.91 -1.65
CA ASN A 76 -6.66 20.22 -1.28
C ASN A 76 -6.37 20.34 0.22
N ASP A 77 -6.25 19.20 0.91
CA ASP A 77 -5.99 19.11 2.36
C ASP A 77 -6.95 19.93 3.24
N CYS A 78 -8.21 20.14 2.79
CA CYS A 78 -9.20 20.92 3.54
C CYS A 78 -9.66 20.31 4.89
N GLY A 79 -9.32 19.05 5.16
CA GLY A 79 -9.58 18.41 6.46
C GLY A 79 -11.02 17.95 6.71
N ASN A 80 -11.99 18.17 5.80
CA ASN A 80 -13.37 17.72 6.00
C ASN A 80 -13.46 16.21 6.33
N CYS A 81 -12.69 15.38 5.63
CA CYS A 81 -12.72 13.95 5.89
C CYS A 81 -12.20 13.55 7.27
N ASP A 82 -11.38 14.37 7.93
CA ASP A 82 -10.91 14.16 9.32
C ASP A 82 -11.99 14.52 10.33
N THR A 83 -12.53 15.72 10.16
CA THR A 83 -13.62 16.29 10.95
C THR A 83 -14.83 15.34 11.07
N PHE A 84 -15.14 14.61 10.00
CA PHE A 84 -16.25 13.67 9.95
C PHE A 84 -15.84 12.20 10.14
N CYS A 85 -14.53 11.89 10.23
CA CYS A 85 -14.11 10.52 10.50
C CYS A 85 -14.45 10.15 11.95
N PRO A 86 -15.10 9.00 12.22
CA PRO A 86 -15.30 8.52 13.59
C PRO A 86 -14.01 7.97 14.23
N GLU A 87 -12.96 7.71 13.44
CA GLU A 87 -11.64 7.30 13.90
C GLU A 87 -10.70 8.51 14.00
N ASP A 88 -9.61 8.38 14.74
CA ASP A 88 -8.64 9.44 14.94
C ASP A 88 -7.67 9.51 13.76
N GLY A 89 -7.65 10.66 13.10
CA GLY A 89 -6.92 10.93 11.86
C GLY A 89 -7.83 11.01 10.64
N GLY A 90 -7.48 11.88 9.70
CA GLY A 90 -8.20 12.06 8.45
C GLY A 90 -7.79 11.09 7.34
N PRO A 91 -8.75 10.63 6.50
CA PRO A 91 -8.44 9.86 5.31
C PRO A 91 -7.37 10.48 4.40
N TYR A 92 -7.36 11.81 4.24
CA TYR A 92 -6.34 12.50 3.44
C TYR A 92 -4.91 12.31 3.98
N LEU A 93 -4.74 12.03 5.28
CA LEU A 93 -3.45 11.79 5.94
C LEU A 93 -3.10 10.31 6.03
N ARG A 94 -4.09 9.48 6.36
CA ARG A 94 -3.83 8.09 6.78
C ARG A 94 -4.05 7.07 5.68
N LYS A 95 -4.94 7.34 4.72
CA LYS A 95 -5.27 6.38 3.65
C LYS A 95 -4.26 6.41 2.53
N PRO A 96 -4.14 5.31 1.74
CA PRO A 96 -3.25 5.27 0.60
C PRO A 96 -3.56 6.44 -0.33
N ARG A 97 -2.55 7.28 -0.55
CA ARG A 97 -2.61 8.40 -1.47
C ARG A 97 -2.15 7.93 -2.85
N PHE A 98 -2.96 8.17 -3.86
CA PHE A 98 -2.72 7.79 -5.23
C PHE A 98 -2.46 9.03 -6.07
N PHE A 99 -1.40 8.98 -6.87
CA PHE A 99 -1.07 9.99 -7.85
C PHE A 99 -1.42 9.46 -9.24
N ILE A 100 -2.30 10.17 -9.92
CA ILE A 100 -2.70 9.82 -11.29
C ILE A 100 -1.53 10.06 -12.24
N TYR A 101 -0.86 11.21 -12.12
CA TYR A 101 0.21 11.58 -13.02
C TYR A 101 1.58 11.36 -12.39
N ARG A 102 2.51 10.86 -13.21
CA ARG A 102 3.91 10.68 -12.83
C ARG A 102 4.55 12.00 -12.37
N SER A 103 4.26 13.09 -13.08
CA SER A 103 4.78 14.42 -12.76
C SER A 103 4.34 14.90 -11.37
N THR A 104 3.06 14.71 -11.00
CA THR A 104 2.56 15.06 -9.66
C THR A 104 3.25 14.22 -8.60
N PHE A 105 3.41 12.92 -8.84
CA PHE A 105 4.13 12.02 -7.94
C PHE A 105 5.58 12.49 -7.71
N ASP A 106 6.32 12.82 -8.77
CA ASP A 106 7.70 13.27 -8.66
C ASP A 106 7.82 14.64 -7.96
N ASN A 107 6.93 15.59 -8.27
CA ASN A 107 6.96 16.94 -7.70
C ASN A 107 6.48 17.01 -6.25
N SER A 108 5.76 15.99 -5.76
CA SER A 108 5.20 15.94 -4.41
C SER A 108 6.11 15.21 -3.41
N ALA A 109 7.42 15.45 -3.46
CA ALA A 109 8.45 14.67 -2.77
C ALA A 109 8.24 14.47 -1.25
N SER A 110 7.57 15.41 -0.59
CA SER A 110 7.27 15.37 0.85
C SER A 110 6.08 14.48 1.22
N LEU A 111 5.33 13.99 0.24
CA LEU A 111 4.12 13.19 0.46
C LEU A 111 4.37 11.71 0.17
N ASP A 112 3.90 10.88 1.09
CA ASP A 112 3.79 9.45 0.89
C ASP A 112 2.67 9.14 -0.12
N GLY A 113 2.87 8.11 -0.93
CA GLY A 113 1.84 7.65 -1.85
C GLY A 113 2.34 6.74 -2.95
N PHE A 114 1.43 6.45 -3.88
CA PHE A 114 1.55 5.39 -4.87
C PHE A 114 1.22 5.93 -6.26
N HIS A 115 1.96 5.47 -7.27
CA HIS A 115 1.71 5.79 -8.67
C HIS A 115 1.82 4.52 -9.52
N PHE A 116 0.77 4.21 -10.28
CA PHE A 116 0.81 3.12 -11.25
C PHE A 116 1.47 3.60 -12.53
N VAL A 117 2.56 2.94 -12.93
CA VAL A 117 3.11 3.10 -14.28
C VAL A 117 2.25 2.29 -15.27
N ASN A 118 1.80 1.12 -14.85
CA ASN A 118 0.80 0.28 -15.51
C ASN A 118 0.30 -0.77 -14.49
N ARG A 119 -0.50 -1.75 -14.94
CA ARG A 119 -1.05 -2.82 -14.08
C ARG A 119 0.01 -3.71 -13.41
N ASN A 120 1.21 -3.76 -13.97
CA ASN A 120 2.29 -4.63 -13.53
C ASN A 120 3.43 -3.88 -12.84
N VAL A 121 3.39 -2.55 -12.80
CA VAL A 121 4.46 -1.74 -12.20
C VAL A 121 3.86 -0.64 -11.34
N LEU A 122 4.13 -0.72 -10.03
CA LEU A 122 3.73 0.28 -9.04
C LEU A 122 4.96 0.95 -8.43
N LEU A 123 4.92 2.27 -8.35
CA LEU A 123 5.87 3.07 -7.59
C LEU A 123 5.26 3.42 -6.25
N ALA A 124 6.09 3.50 -5.22
CA ALA A 124 5.71 4.04 -3.94
C ALA A 124 6.79 4.97 -3.40
N ARG A 125 6.36 5.99 -2.66
CA ARG A 125 7.21 6.76 -1.77
C ARG A 125 6.64 6.66 -0.38
N ILE A 126 7.45 6.20 0.58
CA ILE A 126 7.04 6.02 1.97
C ILE A 126 8.17 6.51 2.87
N LYS A 127 7.90 7.49 3.74
CA LYS A 127 8.88 8.13 4.62
C LYS A 127 10.15 8.57 3.87
N ASN A 128 9.95 9.28 2.75
CA ASN A 128 11.01 9.75 1.82
C ASN A 128 11.85 8.66 1.15
N LYS A 129 11.45 7.39 1.22
CA LYS A 129 12.12 6.28 0.54
C LYS A 129 11.31 5.86 -0.69
N ALA A 130 12.00 5.72 -1.82
CA ALA A 130 11.41 5.27 -3.07
C ALA A 130 11.43 3.73 -3.15
N TYR A 131 10.33 3.17 -3.63
CA TYR A 131 10.17 1.74 -3.87
C TYR A 131 9.53 1.53 -5.24
N ARG A 132 9.83 0.39 -5.86
CA ARG A 132 9.18 -0.05 -7.09
C ARG A 132 8.84 -1.53 -6.98
N LEU A 133 7.62 -1.89 -7.33
CA LEU A 133 7.15 -3.26 -7.35
C LEU A 133 6.76 -3.62 -8.78
N GLU A 134 7.31 -4.73 -9.26
CA GLU A 134 6.97 -5.32 -10.54
C GLU A 134 6.35 -6.70 -10.38
N ARG A 135 5.29 -6.95 -11.15
CA ARG A 135 4.70 -8.28 -11.30
C ARG A 135 5.37 -8.99 -12.47
N SER A 136 5.88 -10.20 -12.24
CA SER A 136 6.43 -11.05 -13.30
C SER A 136 5.34 -11.46 -14.30
N SER A 137 5.71 -11.71 -15.55
CA SER A 137 4.81 -12.13 -16.63
C SER A 137 4.10 -13.47 -16.38
N ASN A 138 4.61 -14.29 -15.46
CA ASN A 138 4.04 -15.59 -15.10
C ASN A 138 3.16 -15.55 -13.83
N ASP A 139 2.90 -14.37 -13.26
CA ASP A 139 2.03 -14.14 -12.09
C ASP A 139 2.40 -14.90 -10.79
N SER A 140 3.55 -15.55 -10.76
CA SER A 140 3.99 -16.34 -9.60
C SER A 140 5.04 -15.64 -8.73
N SER A 141 5.58 -14.51 -9.22
CA SER A 141 6.69 -13.80 -8.58
C SER A 141 6.63 -12.29 -8.78
N TRP A 142 7.32 -11.59 -7.88
CA TRP A 142 7.40 -10.15 -7.80
C TRP A 142 8.85 -9.72 -7.66
N ILE A 143 9.22 -8.65 -8.35
CA ILE A 143 10.50 -7.97 -8.15
C ILE A 143 10.22 -6.70 -7.35
N TRP A 144 10.78 -6.63 -6.15
CA TRP A 144 10.62 -5.48 -5.27
C TRP A 144 11.94 -4.75 -5.11
N HIS A 145 12.01 -3.56 -5.68
CA HIS A 145 13.15 -2.66 -5.56
C HIS A 145 12.99 -1.78 -4.33
N THR A 146 14.03 -1.74 -3.51
CA THR A 146 14.14 -0.88 -2.34
C THR A 146 15.33 0.06 -2.49
N PRO A 147 15.49 1.06 -1.60
CA PRO A 147 16.67 1.93 -1.63
C PRO A 147 18.02 1.23 -1.37
N VAL A 148 18.01 -0.02 -0.88
CA VAL A 148 19.22 -0.71 -0.38
C VAL A 148 19.49 -2.01 -1.13
N TYR A 149 18.43 -2.73 -1.50
CA TYR A 149 18.51 -4.04 -2.17
C TYR A 149 17.26 -4.31 -2.99
N ASP A 150 17.37 -5.26 -3.91
CA ASP A 150 16.25 -5.79 -4.68
C ASP A 150 15.91 -7.21 -4.21
N LEU A 151 14.62 -7.53 -4.19
CA LEU A 151 14.09 -8.81 -3.74
C LEU A 151 13.22 -9.46 -4.81
N LEU A 152 13.51 -10.73 -5.11
CA LEU A 152 12.59 -11.60 -5.82
C LEU A 152 11.73 -12.34 -4.80
N LEU A 153 10.42 -12.12 -4.83
CA LEU A 153 9.46 -12.64 -3.85
C LEU A 153 8.40 -13.48 -4.55
N ASN A 154 7.97 -14.58 -3.94
CA ASN A 154 6.78 -15.28 -4.40
C ASN A 154 5.49 -14.57 -3.92
N ASN A 155 4.33 -15.11 -4.29
CA ASN A 155 3.04 -14.57 -3.86
C ASN A 155 2.83 -14.58 -2.34
N ASP A 156 3.56 -15.40 -1.59
CA ASP A 156 3.47 -15.42 -0.13
C ASP A 156 4.41 -14.41 0.55
N GLY A 157 5.22 -13.68 -0.22
CA GLY A 157 6.25 -12.80 0.31
C GLY A 157 7.49 -13.55 0.80
N CYS A 158 7.66 -14.82 0.44
CA CYS A 158 8.89 -15.54 0.72
C CYS A 158 9.98 -15.12 -0.29
N PRO A 159 11.16 -14.70 0.17
CA PRO A 159 12.29 -14.42 -0.72
C PRO A 159 12.71 -15.70 -1.45
N LEU A 160 12.79 -15.63 -2.78
CA LEU A 160 13.18 -16.75 -3.63
C LEU A 160 14.71 -16.83 -3.77
N PRO A 161 15.30 -18.04 -3.90
CA PRO A 161 16.72 -18.21 -4.18
C PRO A 161 17.07 -17.52 -5.51
N GLY A 162 18.11 -16.67 -5.51
CA GLY A 162 18.54 -15.90 -6.69
C GLY A 162 18.58 -14.39 -6.50
N GLY A 163 18.13 -13.87 -5.36
CA GLY A 163 18.41 -12.49 -4.94
C GLY A 163 19.73 -12.42 -4.17
N ASN A 164 20.82 -12.05 -4.87
CA ASN A 164 22.19 -11.74 -4.42
C ASN A 164 22.63 -12.09 -2.97
N ASP A 165 23.86 -12.61 -2.85
CA ASP A 165 24.62 -12.74 -1.59
C ASP A 165 24.68 -11.43 -0.75
N SER A 166 24.49 -10.27 -1.38
CA SER A 166 24.38 -8.97 -0.71
C SER A 166 23.17 -8.88 0.24
N LEU A 167 22.09 -9.62 -0.04
CA LEU A 167 20.92 -9.67 0.82
C LEU A 167 21.20 -10.47 2.10
N ILE A 168 22.00 -11.53 2.01
CA ILE A 168 22.43 -12.32 3.18
C ILE A 168 23.23 -11.44 4.16
N ALA A 169 23.98 -10.46 3.65
CA ALA A 169 24.67 -9.47 4.49
C ALA A 169 23.69 -8.64 5.34
N HIS A 170 22.45 -8.46 4.86
CA HIS A 170 21.36 -7.84 5.60
C HIS A 170 20.73 -8.92 6.47
N LYS A 171 21.33 -9.19 7.62
CA LYS A 171 20.95 -10.27 8.55
C LYS A 171 19.43 -10.36 8.81
N GLU A 172 18.73 -9.24 8.74
CA GLU A 172 17.28 -9.16 8.81
C GLU A 172 16.71 -8.30 7.69
N ILE A 173 15.51 -8.66 7.22
CA ILE A 173 14.74 -7.91 6.22
C ILE A 173 13.32 -7.64 6.73
N ASP A 174 12.76 -6.50 6.32
CA ASP A 174 11.36 -6.12 6.53
C ASP A 174 10.69 -5.90 5.17
N ILE A 175 9.65 -6.69 4.91
CA ILE A 175 8.89 -6.69 3.66
C ILE A 175 7.47 -6.15 3.85
N LYS A 176 7.18 -5.39 4.91
CA LYS A 176 5.84 -4.84 5.15
C LYS A 176 5.36 -3.95 4.00
N ILE A 177 6.27 -3.13 3.47
CA ILE A 177 5.97 -2.23 2.35
C ILE A 177 5.69 -3.03 1.07
N PHE A 178 6.37 -4.16 0.86
CA PHE A 178 6.03 -5.08 -0.22
C PHE A 178 4.58 -5.53 -0.12
N PHE A 179 4.12 -5.99 1.05
CA PHE A 179 2.71 -6.41 1.21
C PHE A 179 1.74 -5.26 0.94
N ILE A 180 2.01 -4.06 1.43
CA ILE A 180 1.20 -2.87 1.14
C ILE A 180 1.10 -2.61 -0.38
N MET A 181 2.24 -2.60 -1.08
CA MET A 181 2.29 -2.37 -2.52
C MET A 181 1.59 -3.50 -3.30
N LYS A 182 1.79 -4.75 -2.88
CA LYS A 182 1.13 -5.93 -3.48
C LYS A 182 -0.39 -5.85 -3.32
N THR A 183 -0.89 -5.49 -2.14
CA THR A 183 -2.32 -5.27 -1.89
C THR A 183 -2.91 -4.22 -2.81
N ILE A 184 -2.20 -3.11 -3.03
CA ILE A 184 -2.63 -2.06 -3.95
C ILE A 184 -2.60 -2.56 -5.40
N MET A 185 -1.55 -3.27 -5.82
CA MET A 185 -1.48 -3.82 -7.17
C MET A 185 -2.59 -4.83 -7.48
N THR A 186 -2.97 -5.67 -6.50
CA THR A 186 -4.00 -6.70 -6.69
C THR A 186 -5.43 -6.17 -6.62
N MET A 187 -5.64 -4.87 -6.34
CA MET A 187 -6.99 -4.29 -6.32
C MET A 187 -7.72 -4.43 -7.67
N PHE A 188 -6.97 -4.45 -8.78
CA PHE A 188 -7.52 -4.64 -10.13
C PHE A 188 -7.99 -6.08 -10.42
N GLU A 189 -7.64 -7.04 -9.56
CA GLU A 189 -8.14 -8.42 -9.67
C GLU A 189 -9.55 -8.59 -9.10
N VAL A 190 -10.02 -7.62 -8.32
CA VAL A 190 -11.37 -7.62 -7.78
C VAL A 190 -12.23 -6.72 -8.67
N PRO A 191 -13.29 -7.25 -9.32
CA PRO A 191 -14.12 -6.47 -10.24
C PRO A 191 -14.72 -5.23 -9.56
N TYR A 192 -14.17 -4.05 -9.87
CA TYR A 192 -14.63 -2.78 -9.31
C TYR A 192 -14.12 -1.60 -10.16
N ILE A 193 -15.01 -0.95 -10.92
CA ILE A 193 -14.58 -0.14 -12.09
C ILE A 193 -14.04 1.25 -11.71
N TYR A 194 -14.61 1.92 -10.69
CA TYR A 194 -14.34 3.34 -10.44
C TYR A 194 -13.74 3.59 -9.04
N PRO A 195 -12.56 4.24 -8.91
CA PRO A 195 -11.80 4.98 -9.92
C PRO A 195 -10.61 4.19 -10.48
N GLN A 196 -10.66 2.84 -10.48
CA GLN A 196 -9.56 2.01 -10.98
C GLN A 196 -9.13 2.38 -12.40
N SER A 197 -10.09 2.72 -13.28
CA SER A 197 -9.79 3.19 -14.64
C SER A 197 -8.96 4.47 -14.69
N LEU A 198 -9.18 5.40 -13.73
CA LEU A 198 -8.46 6.68 -13.65
C LEU A 198 -6.99 6.48 -13.23
N LEU A 199 -6.71 5.45 -12.42
CA LEU A 199 -5.35 5.16 -11.97
C LEU A 199 -4.49 4.49 -13.05
N LEU A 200 -5.09 4.08 -14.17
CA LEU A 200 -4.42 3.45 -15.30
C LEU A 200 -4.55 4.27 -16.59
N SER A 201 -5.15 5.46 -16.53
CA SER A 201 -5.39 6.30 -17.70
C SER A 201 -4.15 7.14 -18.02
N VAL A 202 -3.11 6.50 -18.58
CA VAL A 202 -2.02 7.16 -19.31
C VAL A 202 -1.63 6.29 -20.50
#